data_AF-A0A957DZY7-F1
#
_entry.id   AF-A0A957DZY7-F1
#
_cell.length_a   1.000
_cell.length_b   1.000
_cell.length_c   1.000
_cell.angle_alpha   90.00
_cell.angle_beta   90.00
_cell.angle_gamma   90.00
#
_symmetry.space_group_name_H-M   'P 1'
#
loop_
_entity.id
_entity.type
_entity.pdbx_description
1 polymer ?
#
loop_
_entity_poly.entity_id
_entity_poly.type
_entity_poly.pdbx_seq_one_letter_code
_entity_poly.pdbx_strand_id
1 'polypeptide(L)'
;MDRIGKQEIRWAWVILLLGLVVLLFMTLPPLAVDLSTVGWYGRFDLRLIKTDNLTDWVRNIVLFIPFGFGLSALFGRKRPALSLSKWPFLNTFLLTTLFGFLLSLSIEIYQALNPYREPALADVAANTLGAAVGSGLFLLAGQFILHSLVLLTGGTRRFMQQHKVAAGLVLLILFIGYLGLVWQGIYTLQQQVSLANWDMRVPLSLGNVKTGELPWAGTVSELLLADEALDVTAVSALLAGTPIEDLIDETTNTTRATFPDNPVLIDHAGKNITFNRIEEFGASWLLTDDIIGWWAEDMRMADQFTIGLQLAAATANQTESGRILAMTHHPFVSNISLEQQGTDLIILLRTVLAGENDKRPEWVLPNFFEDTNPHFVVLTFDGQSLNLYRDASNESWQIPYTADIIYYRYLHPIPRWRVQVGFSLWLYRLLFYLLTAVPLGLFWGAFVALWPRRWLQVLMLVLGVILVGGGLETALILPRADLRWGRVLLGTGVTAVTAIWTIRQMSRWLLSTAPVG
;
A
#
# COMPACT_ATOMS: atom_id res chain seq x y z
N MET A 1 35.80 28.01 -1.19
CA MET A 1 34.48 27.89 -0.55
C MET A 1 34.71 27.61 0.92
N ASP A 2 34.21 28.48 1.80
CA ASP A 2 34.38 28.36 3.24
C ASP A 2 33.62 27.13 3.81
N ARG A 3 33.88 26.80 5.08
CA ARG A 3 33.30 25.62 5.74
C ARG A 3 31.77 25.71 5.85
N ILE A 4 31.25 26.92 6.08
CA ILE A 4 29.81 27.23 6.15
C ILE A 4 29.16 26.95 4.79
N GLY A 5 29.77 27.44 3.70
CA GLY A 5 29.33 27.21 2.33
C GLY A 5 29.18 25.73 1.97
N LYS A 6 30.12 24.88 2.43
CA LYS A 6 30.03 23.43 2.22
C LYS A 6 28.88 22.78 3.00
N GLN A 7 28.57 23.26 4.20
CA GLN A 7 27.48 22.70 5.01
C GLN A 7 26.10 23.09 4.48
N GLU A 8 25.93 24.33 4.03
CA GLU A 8 24.70 24.78 3.40
C GLU A 8 24.41 24.02 2.09
N ILE A 9 25.44 23.68 1.29
CA ILE A 9 25.28 22.80 0.12
C ILE A 9 24.76 21.42 0.54
N ARG A 10 25.26 20.87 1.65
CA ARG A 10 24.76 19.58 2.16
C ARG A 10 23.28 19.69 2.52
N TRP A 11 22.86 20.77 3.18
CA TRP A 11 21.44 21.00 3.49
C TRP A 11 20.58 21.17 2.25
N ALA A 12 21.08 21.86 1.21
CA ALA A 12 20.38 21.95 -0.07
C ALA A 12 20.13 20.56 -0.68
N TRP A 13 21.14 19.68 -0.68
CA TRP A 13 20.96 18.28 -1.12
C TRP A 13 19.99 17.50 -0.25
N VAL A 14 20.04 17.66 1.07
CA VAL A 14 19.11 16.99 1.99
C VAL A 14 17.67 17.42 1.71
N ILE A 15 17.41 18.71 1.56
CA ILE A 15 16.08 19.25 1.25
C ILE A 15 15.60 18.73 -0.11
N LEU A 16 16.46 18.75 -1.12
CA LEU A 16 16.13 18.24 -2.46
C LEU A 16 15.79 16.75 -2.44
N LEU A 17 16.65 15.92 -1.84
CA LEU A 17 16.47 14.47 -1.83
C LEU A 17 15.28 14.04 -0.97
N LEU A 18 15.12 14.63 0.22
CA LEU A 18 13.97 14.35 1.07
C LEU A 18 12.67 14.82 0.41
N GLY A 19 12.70 16.01 -0.21
CA GLY A 19 11.60 16.54 -1.00
C GLY A 19 11.22 15.59 -2.14
N LEU A 20 12.19 15.08 -2.90
CA LEU A 20 11.97 14.13 -3.99
C LEU A 20 11.37 12.81 -3.47
N VAL A 21 11.88 12.28 -2.35
CA VAL A 21 11.33 11.05 -1.76
C VAL A 21 9.88 11.24 -1.34
N VAL A 22 9.57 12.32 -0.62
CA VAL A 22 8.19 12.63 -0.20
C VAL A 22 7.29 12.83 -1.41
N LEU A 23 7.76 13.55 -2.42
CA LEU A 23 7.04 13.81 -3.66
C LEU A 23 6.69 12.50 -4.38
N LEU A 24 7.68 11.65 -4.68
CA LEU A 24 7.47 10.38 -5.37
C LEU A 24 6.57 9.44 -4.55
N PHE A 25 6.75 9.43 -3.23
CA PHE A 25 5.91 8.65 -2.32
C PHE A 25 4.45 9.10 -2.36
N MET A 26 4.20 10.41 -2.46
CA MET A 26 2.85 10.98 -2.47
C MET A 26 2.16 10.90 -3.83
N THR A 27 2.90 10.88 -4.94
CA THR A 27 2.33 10.93 -6.29
C THR A 27 2.26 9.59 -7.00
N LEU A 28 3.21 8.67 -6.78
CA LEU A 28 3.28 7.42 -7.57
C LEU A 28 2.20 6.37 -7.26
N PRO A 29 1.76 6.14 -6.00
CA PRO A 29 0.76 5.11 -5.71
C PRO A 29 -0.58 5.33 -6.46
N PRO A 30 -1.36 4.28 -6.76
CA PRO A 30 -0.99 2.87 -6.63
C PRO A 30 0.06 2.48 -7.67
N LEU A 31 0.87 1.47 -7.36
CA LEU A 31 1.95 1.03 -8.23
C LEU A 31 1.43 -0.12 -9.09
N ALA A 32 0.79 0.22 -10.20
CA ALA A 32 0.31 -0.70 -11.23
C ALA A 32 0.77 -0.19 -12.60
N VAL A 33 1.39 -1.07 -13.39
CA VAL A 33 1.85 -0.74 -14.74
C VAL A 33 1.23 -1.75 -15.68
N ASP A 34 0.41 -1.27 -16.60
CA ASP A 34 -0.22 -2.10 -17.62
C ASP A 34 0.21 -1.63 -19.02
N LEU A 35 1.20 -2.34 -19.56
CA LEU A 35 1.74 -2.09 -20.90
C LEU A 35 0.83 -2.60 -22.02
N SER A 36 -0.20 -3.39 -21.70
CA SER A 36 -1.13 -3.94 -22.70
C SER A 36 -2.16 -2.90 -23.18
N THR A 37 -2.34 -1.80 -22.45
CA THR A 37 -3.27 -0.72 -22.83
C THR A 37 -2.78 0.09 -24.03
N VAL A 38 -3.09 -0.40 -25.23
CA VAL A 38 -2.88 0.30 -26.51
C VAL A 38 -3.85 1.48 -26.60
N GLY A 39 -3.49 2.63 -26.02
CA GLY A 39 -4.35 3.84 -26.11
C GLY A 39 -4.06 5.00 -25.15
N TRP A 40 -2.89 5.09 -24.52
CA TRP A 40 -2.60 6.10 -23.49
C TRP A 40 -2.79 7.56 -23.93
N TYR A 41 -2.65 7.86 -25.23
CA TYR A 41 -2.83 9.21 -25.80
C TYR A 41 -4.21 9.82 -25.53
N GLY A 42 -5.25 9.00 -25.33
CA GLY A 42 -6.62 9.47 -25.05
C GLY A 42 -6.94 9.70 -23.58
N ARG A 43 -6.06 9.31 -22.65
CA ARG A 43 -6.31 9.38 -21.19
C ARG A 43 -5.80 10.67 -20.54
N PHE A 44 -5.03 11.48 -21.27
CA PHE A 44 -4.46 12.70 -20.73
C PHE A 44 -5.52 13.81 -20.68
N ASP A 45 -5.93 14.21 -19.47
CA ASP A 45 -6.82 15.35 -19.31
C ASP A 45 -6.05 16.64 -19.59
N LEU A 46 -6.30 17.24 -20.76
CA LEU A 46 -5.66 18.48 -21.21
C LEU A 46 -6.22 19.73 -20.53
N ARG A 47 -7.23 19.61 -19.65
CA ARG A 47 -7.77 20.76 -18.92
C ARG A 47 -6.73 21.28 -17.93
N LEU A 48 -6.44 22.58 -18.02
CA LEU A 48 -5.54 23.26 -17.09
C LEU A 48 -6.17 23.49 -15.71
N ILE A 49 -7.50 23.55 -15.62
CA ILE A 49 -8.22 23.78 -14.36
C ILE A 49 -9.30 22.70 -14.24
N LYS A 50 -9.16 21.83 -13.23
CA LYS A 50 -10.25 20.98 -12.76
C LYS A 50 -11.10 21.82 -11.80
N THR A 51 -12.36 22.08 -12.17
CA THR A 51 -13.26 22.99 -11.43
C THR A 51 -13.56 22.53 -10.01
N ASP A 52 -13.30 21.26 -9.70
CA ASP A 52 -13.89 20.62 -8.52
C ASP A 52 -12.87 20.34 -7.40
N ASN A 53 -11.59 20.75 -7.52
CA ASN A 53 -10.61 20.39 -6.48
C ASN A 53 -9.43 21.35 -6.28
N LEU A 54 -9.71 22.55 -5.73
CA LEU A 54 -8.67 23.49 -5.25
C LEU A 54 -7.69 22.81 -4.28
N THR A 55 -8.17 21.87 -3.46
CA THR A 55 -7.34 21.15 -2.48
C THR A 55 -6.25 20.31 -3.17
N ASP A 56 -6.53 19.68 -4.31
CA ASP A 56 -5.53 18.92 -5.06
C ASP A 56 -4.44 19.86 -5.62
N TRP A 57 -4.83 21.03 -6.11
CA TRP A 57 -3.91 22.07 -6.58
C TRP A 57 -2.95 22.52 -5.46
N VAL A 58 -3.50 22.88 -4.30
CA VAL A 58 -2.70 23.31 -3.15
C VAL A 58 -1.75 22.19 -2.70
N ARG A 59 -2.24 20.94 -2.63
CA ARG A 59 -1.41 19.78 -2.27
C ARG A 59 -0.22 19.62 -3.22
N ASN A 60 -0.48 19.66 -4.52
CA ASN A 60 0.53 19.47 -5.57
C ASN A 60 1.59 20.60 -5.57
N ILE A 61 1.15 21.86 -5.41
CA ILE A 61 2.06 23.00 -5.23
C ILE A 61 2.96 22.79 -4.01
N VAL A 62 2.38 22.48 -2.85
CA VAL A 62 3.13 22.34 -1.59
C VAL A 62 4.15 21.20 -1.67
N LEU A 63 3.80 20.07 -2.30
CA LEU A 63 4.68 18.91 -2.46
C LEU A 63 5.94 19.24 -3.28
N PHE A 64 5.85 20.12 -4.27
CA PHE A 64 6.99 20.50 -5.12
C PHE A 64 7.85 21.65 -4.58
N ILE A 65 7.40 22.37 -3.54
CA ILE A 65 8.18 23.47 -2.93
C ILE A 65 9.58 23.02 -2.46
N PRO A 66 9.75 21.91 -1.70
CA PRO A 66 11.07 21.48 -1.24
C PRO A 66 12.01 21.12 -2.39
N PHE A 67 11.48 20.50 -3.45
CA PHE A 67 12.25 20.20 -4.66
C PHE A 67 12.75 21.49 -5.33
N GLY A 68 11.85 22.45 -5.57
CA GLY A 68 12.21 23.74 -6.14
C GLY A 68 13.23 24.52 -5.30
N PHE A 69 13.03 24.55 -3.99
CA PHE A 69 13.95 25.22 -3.06
C PHE A 69 15.35 24.59 -3.09
N GLY A 70 15.43 23.26 -2.94
CA GLY A 70 16.68 22.52 -2.90
C GLY A 70 17.47 22.62 -4.21
N LEU A 71 16.79 22.53 -5.35
CA LEU A 71 17.42 22.63 -6.66
C LEU A 71 17.93 24.05 -6.95
N SER A 72 17.14 25.08 -6.65
CA SER A 72 17.58 26.47 -6.76
C SER A 72 18.76 26.79 -5.85
N ALA A 73 18.82 26.18 -4.66
CA ALA A 73 19.97 26.31 -3.76
C ALA A 73 21.28 25.77 -4.36
N LEU A 74 21.20 24.70 -5.16
CA LEU A 74 22.36 24.13 -5.85
C LEU A 74 22.78 24.96 -7.06
N PHE A 75 21.82 25.49 -7.84
CA PHE A 75 22.10 26.33 -9.00
C PHE A 75 22.60 27.73 -8.62
N GLY A 76 21.95 28.40 -7.67
CA GLY A 76 22.25 29.78 -7.29
C GLY A 76 23.64 29.99 -6.66
N ARG A 77 24.33 28.91 -6.28
CA ARG A 77 25.68 28.96 -5.69
C ARG A 77 26.81 28.77 -6.68
N LYS A 78 26.56 28.11 -7.81
CA LYS A 78 27.56 28.05 -8.88
C LYS A 78 27.45 29.34 -9.65
N ARG A 79 28.37 30.30 -9.44
CA ARG A 79 28.67 31.29 -10.50
C ARG A 79 29.07 30.47 -11.72
N PRO A 80 28.27 30.36 -12.79
CA PRO A 80 28.68 29.58 -13.93
C PRO A 80 29.84 30.34 -14.58
N ALA A 81 30.98 29.66 -14.78
CA ALA A 81 32.01 30.13 -15.72
C ALA A 81 31.46 30.23 -17.16
N LEU A 82 30.27 29.67 -17.41
CA LEU A 82 29.46 29.73 -18.64
C LEU A 82 28.30 30.76 -18.56
N SER A 83 28.46 31.88 -17.83
CA SER A 83 27.39 32.88 -17.74
C SER A 83 27.32 33.77 -18.98
N LEU A 84 26.46 33.39 -19.94
CA LEU A 84 26.05 34.22 -21.08
C LEU A 84 24.96 35.27 -20.73
N SER A 85 24.48 35.34 -19.48
CA SER A 85 23.37 36.25 -19.11
C SER A 85 23.70 37.13 -17.90
N LYS A 86 23.23 38.38 -17.96
CA LYS A 86 23.35 39.41 -16.90
C LYS A 86 22.47 39.12 -15.67
N TRP A 87 21.62 38.09 -15.69
CA TRP A 87 20.57 37.84 -14.68
C TRP A 87 20.65 36.41 -14.09
N PRO A 88 21.62 36.12 -13.21
CA PRO A 88 21.83 34.77 -12.65
C PRO A 88 20.65 34.23 -11.85
N PHE A 89 19.87 35.12 -11.23
CA PHE A 89 18.66 34.77 -10.48
C PHE A 89 17.53 34.30 -11.40
N LEU A 90 17.33 34.98 -12.53
CA LEU A 90 16.33 34.60 -13.52
C LEU A 90 16.68 33.24 -14.13
N ASN A 91 17.95 32.98 -14.43
CA ASN A 91 18.39 31.68 -14.93
C ASN A 91 18.13 30.56 -13.91
N THR A 92 18.42 30.79 -12.63
CA THR A 92 18.16 29.81 -11.56
C THR A 92 16.67 29.50 -11.47
N PHE A 93 15.82 30.53 -11.48
CA PHE A 93 14.37 30.38 -11.44
C PHE A 93 13.83 29.61 -12.65
N LEU A 94 14.25 29.99 -13.86
CA LEU A 94 13.79 29.35 -15.10
C LEU A 94 14.26 27.88 -15.18
N LEU A 95 15.52 27.60 -14.84
CA LEU A 95 16.04 26.23 -14.85
C LEU A 95 15.32 25.36 -13.82
N THR A 96 15.18 25.81 -12.58
CA THR A 96 14.45 25.04 -11.55
C THR A 96 13.01 24.79 -11.95
N THR A 97 12.32 25.79 -12.50
CA THR A 97 10.94 25.65 -12.99
C THR A 97 10.86 24.65 -14.13
N LEU A 98 11.80 24.69 -15.08
CA LEU A 98 11.89 23.72 -16.17
C LEU A 98 12.12 22.29 -15.66
N PHE A 99 13.03 22.09 -14.70
CA PHE A 99 13.24 20.77 -14.09
C PHE A 99 12.02 20.30 -13.31
N GLY A 100 11.30 21.20 -12.64
CA GLY A 100 10.02 20.90 -11.98
C GLY A 100 8.96 20.44 -12.99
N PHE A 101 8.85 21.13 -14.12
CA PHE A 101 7.97 20.75 -15.23
C PHE A 101 8.33 19.36 -15.78
N LEU A 102 9.61 19.12 -16.09
CA LEU A 102 10.06 17.83 -16.64
C LEU A 102 9.83 16.67 -15.66
N LEU A 103 10.11 16.87 -14.37
CA LEU A 103 9.84 15.86 -13.35
C LEU A 103 8.34 15.58 -13.23
N SER A 104 7.51 16.62 -13.19
CA SER A 104 6.06 16.47 -13.11
C SER A 104 5.49 15.75 -14.34
N LEU A 105 5.93 16.14 -15.53
CA LEU A 105 5.56 15.48 -16.78
C LEU A 105 5.98 14.00 -16.78
N SER A 106 7.16 13.68 -16.26
CA SER A 106 7.62 12.29 -16.15
C SER A 106 6.74 11.45 -15.21
N ILE A 107 6.25 12.05 -14.12
CA ILE A 107 5.31 11.41 -13.18
C ILE A 107 3.97 11.15 -13.86
N GLU A 108 3.42 12.15 -14.57
CA GLU A 108 2.15 11.99 -15.28
C GLU A 108 2.25 10.97 -16.43
N ILE A 109 3.39 10.92 -17.14
CA ILE A 109 3.64 9.87 -18.16
C ILE A 109 3.66 8.49 -17.50
N TYR A 110 4.33 8.35 -16.34
CA TYR A 110 4.32 7.10 -15.60
C TYR A 110 2.89 6.73 -15.15
N GLN A 111 2.13 7.69 -14.62
CA GLN A 111 0.74 7.48 -14.21
C GLN A 111 -0.18 7.17 -15.39
N ALA A 112 0.12 7.64 -16.60
CA ALA A 112 -0.62 7.26 -17.80
C ALA A 112 -0.52 5.76 -18.13
N LEU A 113 0.56 5.10 -17.68
CA LEU A 113 0.74 3.65 -17.77
C LEU A 113 0.00 2.89 -16.66
N ASN A 114 -0.56 3.61 -15.69
CA ASN A 114 -1.39 3.04 -14.65
C ASN A 114 -2.87 3.14 -15.07
N PRO A 115 -3.58 2.02 -15.27
CA PRO A 115 -4.96 2.04 -15.71
C PRO A 115 -5.94 2.68 -14.73
N TYR A 116 -5.49 2.95 -13.50
CA TYR A 116 -6.30 3.46 -12.39
C TYR A 116 -5.97 4.90 -12.01
N ARG A 117 -5.12 5.57 -12.81
CA ARG A 117 -4.81 6.99 -12.65
C ARG A 117 -5.21 7.74 -13.92
N GLU A 118 -5.76 8.92 -13.72
CA GLU A 118 -6.07 9.86 -14.79
C GLU A 118 -5.00 10.93 -14.82
N PRO A 119 -4.03 10.85 -15.74
CA PRO A 119 -2.99 11.86 -15.84
C PRO A 119 -3.60 13.19 -16.27
N ALA A 120 -3.16 14.30 -15.67
CA ALA A 120 -3.75 15.61 -15.89
C ALA A 120 -2.73 16.72 -16.10
N LEU A 121 -2.96 17.55 -17.12
CA LEU A 121 -2.16 18.75 -17.36
C LEU A 121 -2.25 19.75 -16.20
N ALA A 122 -3.40 19.79 -15.50
CA ALA A 122 -3.57 20.56 -14.27
C ALA A 122 -2.56 20.18 -13.19
N ASP A 123 -2.25 18.88 -13.03
CA ASP A 123 -1.28 18.40 -12.05
C ASP A 123 0.15 18.76 -12.46
N VAL A 124 0.47 18.67 -13.77
CA VAL A 124 1.72 19.22 -14.32
C VAL A 124 1.88 20.70 -13.97
N ALA A 125 0.85 21.50 -14.21
CA ALA A 125 0.87 22.93 -13.96
C ALA A 125 1.03 23.25 -12.47
N ALA A 126 0.26 22.62 -11.59
CA ALA A 126 0.31 22.82 -10.14
C ALA A 126 1.70 22.45 -9.56
N ASN A 127 2.24 21.30 -9.94
CA ASN A 127 3.57 20.85 -9.52
C ASN A 127 4.68 21.79 -10.04
N THR A 128 4.58 22.23 -11.30
CA THR A 128 5.51 23.20 -11.89
C THR A 128 5.48 24.53 -11.14
N LEU A 129 4.28 25.00 -10.79
CA LEU A 129 4.10 26.20 -9.97
C LEU A 129 4.70 26.01 -8.57
N GLY A 130 4.55 24.83 -7.96
CA GLY A 130 5.21 24.48 -6.70
C GLY A 130 6.73 24.59 -6.76
N ALA A 131 7.35 24.08 -7.83
CA ALA A 131 8.78 24.21 -8.04
C ALA A 131 9.21 25.67 -8.23
N ALA A 132 8.42 26.46 -8.98
CA ALA A 132 8.65 27.89 -9.16
C ALA A 132 8.55 28.66 -7.83
N VAL A 133 7.53 28.39 -7.02
CA VAL A 133 7.36 28.96 -5.67
C VAL A 133 8.53 28.60 -4.77
N GLY A 134 8.93 27.31 -4.75
CA GLY A 134 10.12 26.86 -4.01
C GLY A 134 11.39 27.58 -4.43
N SER A 135 11.57 27.79 -5.74
CA SER A 135 12.68 28.60 -6.26
C SER A 135 12.60 30.05 -5.80
N GLY A 136 11.42 30.67 -5.87
CA GLY A 136 11.18 32.04 -5.38
C GLY A 136 11.53 32.19 -3.89
N LEU A 137 11.09 31.25 -3.06
CA LEU A 137 11.43 31.20 -1.63
C LEU A 137 12.94 31.11 -1.40
N PHE A 138 13.66 30.31 -2.19
CA PHE A 138 15.11 30.26 -2.12
C PHE A 138 15.76 31.60 -2.50
N LEU A 139 15.28 32.26 -3.56
CA LEU A 139 15.81 33.54 -4.00
C LEU A 139 15.57 34.66 -2.97
N LEU A 140 14.43 34.64 -2.28
CA LEU A 140 14.06 35.64 -1.28
C LEU A 140 14.76 35.41 0.07
N ALA A 141 14.78 34.17 0.56
CA ALA A 141 15.18 33.86 1.95
C ALA A 141 16.08 32.62 2.09
N GLY A 142 16.48 31.98 0.99
CA GLY A 142 17.15 30.68 1.00
C GLY A 142 18.49 30.67 1.72
N GLN A 143 19.29 31.74 1.59
CA GLN A 143 20.56 31.85 2.33
C GLN A 143 20.33 31.93 3.84
N PHE A 144 19.34 32.72 4.27
CA PHE A 144 18.98 32.83 5.69
C PHE A 144 18.51 31.47 6.26
N ILE A 145 17.66 30.75 5.51
CA ILE A 145 17.16 29.42 5.91
C ILE A 145 18.30 28.42 6.02
N LEU A 146 19.14 28.31 4.98
CA LEU A 146 20.27 27.36 4.99
C LEU A 146 21.29 27.68 6.09
N HIS A 147 21.58 28.97 6.31
CA HIS A 147 22.47 29.41 7.38
C HIS A 147 21.88 29.08 8.76
N SER A 148 20.58 29.31 8.96
CA SER A 148 19.88 28.95 10.20
C SER A 148 19.95 27.45 10.48
N LEU A 149 19.79 26.60 9.45
CA LEU A 149 19.98 25.15 9.58
C LEU A 149 21.42 24.79 9.97
N VAL A 150 22.42 25.48 9.43
CA VAL A 150 23.82 25.30 9.84
C VAL A 150 24.03 25.69 11.30
N LEU A 151 23.46 26.82 11.76
CA LEU A 151 23.57 27.25 13.15
C LEU A 151 22.88 26.27 14.12
N LEU A 152 21.67 25.82 13.80
CA LEU A 152 20.94 24.81 14.57
C LEU A 152 21.73 23.50 14.67
N THR A 153 22.35 23.07 13.57
CA THR A 153 23.15 21.84 13.57
C THR A 153 24.48 22.01 14.29
N GLY A 154 25.06 23.22 14.29
CA GLY A 154 26.21 23.56 15.14
C GLY A 154 25.87 23.59 16.64
N GLY A 155 24.69 24.10 17.00
CA GLY A 155 24.18 24.14 18.38
C GLY A 155 23.93 22.74 18.94
N THR A 156 23.17 21.92 18.19
CA THR A 156 22.91 20.51 18.55
C THR A 156 24.21 19.71 18.67
N ARG A 157 25.20 19.97 17.81
CA ARG A 157 26.54 19.36 17.93
C ARG A 157 27.21 19.66 19.26
N ARG A 158 27.27 20.95 19.64
CA ARG A 158 27.90 21.38 20.89
C ARG A 158 27.21 20.74 22.08
N PHE A 159 25.88 20.74 22.07
CA PHE A 159 25.08 20.07 23.09
C PHE A 159 25.41 18.56 23.18
N MET A 160 25.42 17.85 22.06
CA MET A 160 25.75 16.41 22.04
C MET A 160 27.18 16.10 22.50
N GLN A 161 28.15 16.99 22.22
CA GLN A 161 29.53 16.83 22.66
C GLN A 161 29.69 17.08 24.17
N GLN A 162 29.01 18.11 24.71
CA GLN A 162 29.10 18.51 26.12
C GLN A 162 28.24 17.62 27.03
N HIS A 163 27.09 17.16 26.55
CA HIS A 163 26.08 16.46 27.33
C HIS A 163 25.73 15.09 26.75
N LYS A 164 26.75 14.27 26.45
CA LYS A 164 26.58 12.95 25.79
C LYS A 164 25.52 12.06 26.45
N VAL A 165 25.49 11.99 27.78
CA VAL A 165 24.52 11.17 28.51
C VAL A 165 23.10 11.68 28.31
N ALA A 166 22.87 12.99 28.47
CA ALA A 166 21.56 13.59 28.26
C ALA A 166 21.09 13.44 26.79
N ALA A 167 21.99 13.68 25.82
CA ALA A 167 21.70 13.47 24.41
C ALA A 167 21.37 11.99 24.11
N GLY A 168 22.09 11.06 24.72
CA GLY A 168 21.81 9.63 24.60
C GLY A 168 20.43 9.25 25.16
N LEU A 169 20.06 9.79 26.33
CA LEU A 169 18.74 9.59 26.92
C LEU A 169 17.62 10.15 26.03
N VAL A 170 17.80 11.36 25.47
CA VAL A 170 16.82 11.94 24.53
C VAL A 170 16.65 11.06 23.29
N LEU A 171 17.74 10.59 22.69
CA LEU A 171 17.69 9.69 21.53
C LEU A 171 17.01 8.36 21.87
N LEU A 172 17.25 7.82 23.07
CA LEU A 172 16.58 6.61 23.54
C LEU A 172 15.08 6.83 23.75
N ILE A 173 14.67 7.96 24.33
CA ILE A 173 13.26 8.32 24.49
C ILE A 173 12.58 8.47 23.13
N LEU A 174 13.23 9.14 22.16
CA LEU A 174 12.72 9.25 20.79
C LEU A 174 12.60 7.88 20.11
N PHE A 175 13.59 7.01 20.29
CA PHE A 175 13.55 5.64 19.77
C PHE A 175 12.38 4.85 20.36
N ILE A 176 12.24 4.82 21.69
CA ILE A 176 11.17 4.08 22.38
C ILE A 176 9.80 4.68 22.04
N GLY A 177 9.67 6.00 22.07
CA GLY A 177 8.42 6.70 21.76
C GLY A 177 7.97 6.45 20.32
N TYR A 178 8.89 6.48 19.36
CA TYR A 178 8.58 6.17 17.97
C TYR A 178 8.26 4.68 17.77
N LEU A 179 9.02 3.77 18.40
CA LEU A 179 8.71 2.33 18.35
C LEU A 179 7.32 2.03 18.92
N GLY A 180 6.98 2.63 20.06
CA GLY A 180 5.67 2.50 20.69
C GLY A 180 4.55 3.05 19.80
N LEU A 181 4.78 4.18 19.12
CA LEU A 181 3.83 4.73 18.14
C LEU A 181 3.62 3.79 16.94
N VAL A 182 4.69 3.21 16.40
CA VAL A 182 4.59 2.22 15.31
C VAL A 182 3.83 0.98 15.77
N TRP A 183 4.16 0.44 16.94
CA TRP A 183 3.45 -0.71 17.52
C TRP A 183 1.97 -0.42 17.74
N GLN A 184 1.62 0.72 18.33
CA GLN A 184 0.24 1.13 18.52
C GLN A 184 -0.49 1.27 17.18
N GLY A 185 0.18 1.82 16.16
CA GLY A 185 -0.37 1.92 14.80
C GLY A 185 -0.66 0.55 14.20
N ILE A 186 0.28 -0.39 14.28
CA ILE A 186 0.11 -1.78 13.81
C ILE A 186 -1.06 -2.44 14.53
N TYR A 187 -1.06 -2.39 15.85
CA TYR A 187 -2.12 -2.98 16.68
C TYR A 187 -3.49 -2.40 16.32
N THR A 188 -3.60 -1.07 16.23
CA THR A 188 -4.86 -0.39 15.88
C THR A 188 -5.36 -0.82 14.50
N LEU A 189 -4.47 -0.93 13.51
CA LEU A 189 -4.84 -1.35 12.16
C LEU A 189 -5.25 -2.83 12.09
N GLN A 190 -4.57 -3.71 12.83
CA GLN A 190 -4.91 -5.13 12.87
C GLN A 190 -6.28 -5.39 13.50
N GLN A 191 -6.63 -4.67 14.56
CA GLN A 191 -7.96 -4.78 15.20
C GLN A 191 -9.11 -4.37 14.26
N GLN A 192 -8.81 -3.71 13.15
CA GLN A 192 -9.80 -3.32 12.15
C GLN A 192 -9.90 -4.34 11.00
N VAL A 193 -8.97 -5.30 10.92
CA VAL A 193 -9.05 -6.44 9.99
C VAL A 193 -9.97 -7.47 10.62
N SER A 194 -11.26 -7.17 10.60
CA SER A 194 -12.30 -8.07 11.06
C SER A 194 -13.53 -7.92 10.17
N LEU A 195 -14.29 -9.00 10.07
CA LEU A 195 -15.58 -9.07 9.40
C LEU A 195 -16.72 -8.50 10.26
N ALA A 196 -16.44 -7.98 11.47
CA ALA A 196 -17.43 -7.47 12.42
C ALA A 196 -18.43 -6.44 11.86
N ASN A 197 -18.10 -5.76 10.74
CA ASN A 197 -18.97 -4.79 10.06
C ASN A 197 -19.72 -5.38 8.84
N TRP A 198 -19.75 -6.70 8.66
CA TRP A 198 -20.52 -7.35 7.61
C TRP A 198 -22.02 -7.10 7.79
N ASP A 199 -22.68 -6.77 6.69
CA ASP A 199 -24.13 -6.61 6.68
C ASP A 199 -24.78 -7.99 6.61
N MET A 200 -25.49 -8.39 7.66
CA MET A 200 -26.19 -9.67 7.70
C MET A 200 -27.41 -9.73 6.78
N ARG A 201 -27.81 -8.61 6.15
CA ARG A 201 -29.06 -8.53 5.38
C ARG A 201 -28.88 -8.76 3.88
N VAL A 202 -27.64 -8.91 3.41
CA VAL A 202 -27.35 -9.03 1.97
C VAL A 202 -27.64 -10.44 1.43
N PRO A 203 -28.22 -10.56 0.23
CA PRO A 203 -28.32 -11.85 -0.45
C PRO A 203 -26.97 -12.25 -1.05
N LEU A 204 -26.77 -13.54 -1.26
CA LEU A 204 -25.74 -14.04 -2.16
C LEU A 204 -26.27 -14.03 -3.58
N SER A 205 -25.45 -13.58 -4.51
CA SER A 205 -25.71 -13.62 -5.94
C SER A 205 -24.58 -14.31 -6.69
N LEU A 206 -24.93 -15.09 -7.71
CA LEU A 206 -23.99 -15.72 -8.63
C LEU A 206 -24.27 -15.25 -10.06
N GLY A 207 -23.21 -14.87 -10.77
CA GLY A 207 -23.26 -14.44 -12.17
C GLY A 207 -23.79 -13.02 -12.42
N ASN A 208 -24.24 -12.31 -11.39
CA ASN A 208 -24.58 -10.87 -11.45
C ASN A 208 -24.70 -10.29 -10.03
N VAL A 209 -25.05 -9.00 -9.93
CA VAL A 209 -25.63 -8.36 -8.73
C VAL A 209 -27.16 -8.44 -8.77
N LYS A 210 -27.81 -8.21 -7.62
CA LYS A 210 -29.29 -8.20 -7.53
C LYS A 210 -29.97 -7.26 -8.53
N THR A 211 -29.34 -6.15 -8.89
CA THR A 211 -29.87 -5.16 -9.85
C THR A 211 -29.76 -5.59 -11.31
N GLY A 212 -28.95 -6.62 -11.61
CA GLY A 212 -28.70 -7.08 -12.97
C GLY A 212 -27.63 -6.28 -13.74
N GLU A 213 -27.03 -5.25 -13.12
CA GLU A 213 -26.21 -4.25 -13.80
C GLU A 213 -24.78 -4.70 -14.15
N LEU A 214 -24.30 -5.81 -13.58
CA LEU A 214 -22.92 -6.29 -13.73
C LEU A 214 -22.89 -7.78 -14.08
N PRO A 215 -23.48 -8.18 -15.24
CA PRO A 215 -23.57 -9.58 -15.64
C PRO A 215 -22.17 -10.15 -15.87
N TRP A 216 -21.96 -11.35 -15.37
CA TRP A 216 -20.81 -12.17 -15.71
C TRP A 216 -21.21 -13.21 -16.75
N ALA A 217 -20.40 -13.35 -17.80
CA ALA A 217 -20.62 -14.36 -18.83
C ALA A 217 -19.74 -15.58 -18.54
N GLY A 218 -20.34 -16.67 -18.09
CA GLY A 218 -19.61 -17.87 -17.70
C GLY A 218 -20.50 -18.92 -17.07
N THR A 219 -19.90 -19.93 -16.45
CA THR A 219 -20.63 -20.98 -15.74
C THR A 219 -20.08 -21.15 -14.34
N VAL A 220 -20.96 -21.42 -13.37
CA VAL A 220 -20.60 -21.93 -12.05
C VAL A 220 -21.35 -23.24 -11.87
N SER A 221 -20.61 -24.28 -11.52
CA SER A 221 -21.10 -25.66 -11.42
C SER A 221 -21.04 -26.22 -10.00
N GLU A 222 -20.22 -25.62 -9.13
CA GLU A 222 -20.12 -25.97 -7.71
C GLU A 222 -19.91 -24.70 -6.88
N LEU A 223 -20.54 -24.65 -5.71
CA LEU A 223 -20.39 -23.62 -4.69
C LEU A 223 -20.24 -24.29 -3.32
N LEU A 224 -19.18 -23.97 -2.60
CA LEU A 224 -18.89 -24.49 -1.26
C LEU A 224 -18.71 -23.34 -0.31
N LEU A 225 -19.28 -23.42 0.89
CA LEU A 225 -19.24 -22.36 1.88
C LEU A 225 -18.92 -22.96 3.26
N ALA A 226 -18.00 -22.33 3.98
CA ALA A 226 -17.71 -22.67 5.37
C ALA A 226 -17.34 -21.42 6.17
N ASP A 227 -17.71 -21.39 7.44
CA ASP A 227 -17.35 -20.37 8.44
C ASP A 227 -15.96 -20.61 9.05
N GLU A 228 -15.19 -21.55 8.49
CA GLU A 228 -13.81 -21.86 8.86
C GLU A 228 -12.85 -21.61 7.70
N ALA A 229 -11.65 -21.12 8.00
CA ALA A 229 -10.57 -21.02 7.02
C ALA A 229 -9.82 -22.33 6.92
N LEU A 230 -9.91 -23.01 5.76
CA LEU A 230 -9.12 -24.21 5.51
C LEU A 230 -7.63 -23.89 5.43
N ASP A 231 -6.80 -24.72 6.06
CA ASP A 231 -5.35 -24.66 5.89
C ASP A 231 -4.91 -25.23 4.53
N VAL A 232 -3.63 -25.09 4.18
CA VAL A 232 -3.09 -25.56 2.88
C VAL A 232 -3.29 -27.07 2.69
N THR A 233 -3.24 -27.85 3.77
CA THR A 233 -3.39 -29.30 3.73
C THR A 233 -4.82 -29.69 3.40
N ALA A 234 -5.78 -29.08 4.09
CA ALA A 234 -7.21 -29.25 3.88
C ALA A 234 -7.63 -28.75 2.48
N VAL A 235 -7.13 -27.60 2.03
CA VAL A 235 -7.36 -27.13 0.66
C VAL A 235 -6.82 -28.14 -0.36
N SER A 236 -5.63 -28.69 -0.14
CA SER A 236 -5.08 -29.72 -1.04
C SER A 236 -5.94 -30.98 -1.10
N ALA A 237 -6.54 -31.38 0.02
CA ALA A 237 -7.46 -32.51 0.08
C ALA A 237 -8.80 -32.18 -0.60
N LEU A 238 -9.32 -30.96 -0.43
CA LEU A 238 -10.54 -30.47 -1.08
C LEU A 238 -10.38 -30.46 -2.61
N LEU A 239 -9.27 -29.92 -3.11
CA LEU A 239 -8.94 -29.91 -4.54
C LEU A 239 -8.74 -31.33 -5.11
N ALA A 240 -8.39 -32.30 -4.26
CA ALA A 240 -8.31 -33.71 -4.62
C ALA A 240 -9.68 -34.44 -4.60
N GLY A 241 -10.77 -33.72 -4.28
CA GLY A 241 -12.14 -34.24 -4.25
C GLY A 241 -12.61 -34.73 -2.88
N THR A 242 -11.85 -34.47 -1.82
CA THR A 242 -12.31 -34.77 -0.45
C THR A 242 -13.48 -33.85 -0.09
N PRO A 243 -14.60 -34.39 0.41
CA PRO A 243 -15.72 -33.60 0.94
C PRO A 243 -15.26 -32.53 1.92
N ILE A 244 -15.80 -31.31 1.82
CA ILE A 244 -15.44 -30.22 2.74
C ILE A 244 -15.85 -30.53 4.19
N GLU A 245 -16.87 -31.36 4.38
CA GLU A 245 -17.34 -31.85 5.69
C GLU A 245 -16.32 -32.74 6.38
N ASP A 246 -15.49 -33.46 5.63
CA ASP A 246 -14.43 -34.32 6.18
C ASP A 246 -13.17 -33.51 6.55
N LEU A 247 -13.14 -32.21 6.23
CA LEU A 247 -11.96 -31.34 6.33
C LEU A 247 -12.09 -30.26 7.39
N ILE A 248 -13.24 -30.16 8.03
CA ILE A 248 -13.58 -29.14 9.02
C ILE A 248 -13.95 -29.86 10.33
N ASP A 249 -13.70 -29.24 11.48
CA ASP A 249 -14.07 -29.79 12.78
C ASP A 249 -15.59 -30.02 12.88
N GLU A 250 -16.03 -31.06 13.61
CA GLU A 250 -17.44 -31.42 13.74
C GLU A 250 -18.27 -30.31 14.45
N THR A 251 -17.60 -29.37 15.11
CA THR A 251 -18.23 -28.23 15.79
C THR A 251 -18.47 -27.01 14.90
N THR A 252 -17.97 -26.98 13.67
CA THR A 252 -18.08 -25.84 12.75
C THR A 252 -19.26 -26.03 11.80
N ASN A 253 -19.97 -24.93 11.50
CA ASN A 253 -21.15 -24.97 10.63
C ASN A 253 -20.71 -25.10 9.18
N THR A 254 -20.42 -26.34 8.77
CA THR A 254 -20.15 -26.62 7.36
C THR A 254 -21.44 -26.63 6.57
N THR A 255 -21.45 -25.89 5.46
CA THR A 255 -22.47 -26.05 4.44
C THR A 255 -21.80 -26.30 3.11
N ARG A 256 -21.51 -27.57 2.82
CA ARG A 256 -21.44 -27.98 1.41
C ARG A 256 -22.80 -27.71 0.81
N ALA A 257 -22.82 -27.22 -0.42
CA ALA A 257 -23.96 -27.44 -1.29
C ALA A 257 -24.07 -28.94 -1.67
N THR A 258 -24.15 -29.83 -0.68
CA THR A 258 -25.13 -30.91 -0.65
C THR A 258 -26.07 -30.56 0.49
N PHE A 259 -26.82 -29.48 0.25
CA PHE A 259 -27.72 -28.82 1.18
C PHE A 259 -28.65 -29.81 1.91
N PRO A 260 -28.68 -29.81 3.25
CA PRO A 260 -29.74 -30.49 3.99
C PRO A 260 -31.02 -29.64 4.06
N ASP A 261 -30.91 -28.29 4.09
CA ASP A 261 -32.02 -27.34 4.35
C ASP A 261 -31.93 -26.01 3.53
N ASN A 262 -31.43 -26.10 2.29
CA ASN A 262 -31.27 -25.07 1.24
C ASN A 262 -31.93 -23.66 1.42
N PRO A 263 -31.19 -22.53 1.40
CA PRO A 263 -31.75 -21.28 0.87
C PRO A 263 -32.02 -21.51 -0.61
N VAL A 264 -33.26 -21.29 -1.06
CA VAL A 264 -33.58 -21.61 -2.45
C VAL A 264 -32.88 -20.58 -3.33
N LEU A 265 -31.87 -21.01 -4.10
CA LEU A 265 -31.36 -20.18 -5.18
C LEU A 265 -32.50 -20.03 -6.19
N ILE A 266 -33.01 -18.82 -6.26
CA ILE A 266 -33.98 -18.41 -7.23
C ILE A 266 -33.25 -17.80 -8.42
N ASP A 267 -33.75 -18.11 -9.60
CA ASP A 267 -33.53 -17.28 -10.77
C ASP A 267 -33.92 -15.82 -10.44
N HIS A 268 -33.36 -14.84 -11.13
CA HIS A 268 -33.81 -13.45 -11.09
C HIS A 268 -35.32 -13.29 -11.34
N ALA A 269 -35.95 -14.24 -12.03
CA ALA A 269 -37.40 -14.34 -12.23
C ALA A 269 -38.19 -14.91 -11.02
N GLY A 270 -37.53 -15.20 -9.89
CA GLY A 270 -38.15 -15.77 -8.68
C GLY A 270 -38.45 -17.26 -8.77
N LYS A 271 -37.88 -17.97 -9.74
CA LYS A 271 -38.10 -19.40 -9.94
C LYS A 271 -37.08 -20.21 -9.16
N ASN A 272 -37.54 -21.12 -8.31
CA ASN A 272 -36.69 -22.05 -7.59
C ASN A 272 -35.85 -22.89 -8.55
N ILE A 273 -34.53 -22.80 -8.45
CA ILE A 273 -33.58 -23.62 -9.19
C ILE A 273 -32.88 -24.54 -8.20
N THR A 274 -32.82 -25.82 -8.53
CA THR A 274 -31.96 -26.77 -7.82
C THR A 274 -30.56 -26.61 -8.39
N PHE A 275 -29.62 -26.14 -7.56
CA PHE A 275 -28.21 -25.92 -7.90
C PHE A 275 -27.43 -27.23 -8.07
N ASN A 276 -28.01 -28.19 -8.79
CA ASN A 276 -27.37 -29.46 -9.17
C ASN A 276 -27.00 -29.46 -10.67
N ARG A 277 -26.90 -28.27 -11.28
CA ARG A 277 -26.68 -28.08 -12.72
C ARG A 277 -25.62 -27.01 -12.96
N ILE A 278 -24.87 -27.16 -14.05
CA ILE A 278 -24.09 -26.08 -14.66
C ILE A 278 -25.06 -24.97 -15.05
N GLU A 279 -24.96 -23.82 -14.39
CA GLU A 279 -25.74 -22.63 -14.75
C GLU A 279 -24.91 -21.74 -15.67
N GLU A 280 -25.46 -21.40 -16.82
CA GLU A 280 -24.86 -20.48 -17.78
C GLU A 280 -25.35 -19.07 -17.48
N PHE A 281 -24.41 -18.20 -17.14
CA PHE A 281 -24.63 -16.81 -16.78
C PHE A 281 -24.43 -15.90 -17.99
N GLY A 282 -25.20 -14.82 -18.01
CA GLY A 282 -25.18 -13.80 -19.06
C GLY A 282 -26.49 -13.04 -19.07
N ALA A 283 -27.59 -13.73 -19.39
CA ALA A 283 -28.95 -13.20 -19.27
C ALA A 283 -29.69 -13.67 -18.01
N SER A 284 -29.24 -14.77 -17.41
CA SER A 284 -29.73 -15.34 -16.15
C SER A 284 -28.70 -15.18 -15.05
N TRP A 285 -29.16 -15.08 -13.80
CA TRP A 285 -28.32 -15.10 -12.60
C TRP A 285 -29.11 -15.65 -11.42
N LEU A 286 -28.38 -16.12 -10.41
CA LEU A 286 -28.95 -16.74 -9.22
C LEU A 286 -28.84 -15.82 -8.02
N LEU A 287 -29.86 -15.87 -7.18
CA LEU A 287 -29.99 -15.12 -5.93
C LEU A 287 -30.54 -16.05 -4.86
N THR A 288 -30.15 -15.89 -3.60
CA THR A 288 -30.92 -16.56 -2.54
C THR A 288 -32.31 -15.93 -2.38
N ASP A 289 -33.32 -16.77 -2.14
CA ASP A 289 -34.71 -16.36 -1.94
C ASP A 289 -34.90 -15.47 -0.71
N ASP A 290 -34.09 -15.69 0.32
CA ASP A 290 -34.02 -14.89 1.53
C ASP A 290 -32.57 -14.43 1.84
N ILE A 291 -32.48 -13.54 2.80
CA ILE A 291 -31.26 -13.08 3.45
C ILE A 291 -30.51 -14.30 4.01
N ILE A 292 -29.28 -14.56 3.57
CA ILE A 292 -28.43 -15.60 4.19
C ILE A 292 -27.82 -15.10 5.50
N GLY A 293 -28.67 -14.60 6.40
CA GLY A 293 -28.26 -13.86 7.58
C GLY A 293 -27.54 -14.74 8.58
N TRP A 294 -27.91 -16.01 8.67
CA TRP A 294 -27.25 -16.99 9.53
C TRP A 294 -25.80 -17.23 9.09
N TRP A 295 -25.55 -17.32 7.79
CA TRP A 295 -24.20 -17.58 7.27
C TRP A 295 -23.29 -16.36 7.37
N ALA A 296 -23.79 -15.19 6.98
CA ALA A 296 -23.05 -13.95 7.17
C ALA A 296 -22.76 -13.68 8.66
N GLU A 297 -23.67 -14.10 9.56
CA GLU A 297 -23.45 -14.03 11.00
C GLU A 297 -22.38 -15.03 11.47
N ASP A 298 -22.44 -16.29 11.04
CA ASP A 298 -21.46 -17.32 11.42
C ASP A 298 -20.04 -16.91 10.98
N MET A 299 -19.88 -16.45 9.74
CA MET A 299 -18.60 -15.91 9.24
C MET A 299 -18.14 -14.68 10.01
N ARG A 300 -19.07 -13.78 10.35
CA ARG A 300 -18.77 -12.57 11.15
C ARG A 300 -18.31 -12.94 12.56
N MET A 301 -18.93 -13.95 13.16
CA MET A 301 -18.62 -14.43 14.51
C MET A 301 -17.32 -15.22 14.56
N ALA A 302 -17.07 -16.06 13.55
CA ALA A 302 -15.83 -16.82 13.40
C ALA A 302 -14.64 -15.95 12.93
N ASP A 303 -14.93 -14.80 12.31
CA ASP A 303 -13.96 -13.87 11.70
C ASP A 303 -13.07 -14.55 10.64
N GLN A 304 -13.61 -15.58 10.00
CA GLN A 304 -12.93 -16.42 9.04
C GLN A 304 -13.93 -17.12 8.12
N PHE A 305 -13.45 -17.62 6.97
CA PHE A 305 -14.28 -18.39 6.05
C PHE A 305 -13.50 -19.15 4.99
N THR A 306 -14.21 -20.06 4.31
CA THR A 306 -13.83 -20.66 3.02
C THR A 306 -14.97 -20.56 2.01
N ILE A 307 -14.64 -20.21 0.77
CA ILE A 307 -15.52 -20.25 -0.40
C ILE A 307 -14.85 -21.10 -1.48
N GLY A 308 -15.50 -22.17 -1.91
CA GLY A 308 -15.08 -22.97 -3.06
C GLY A 308 -16.02 -22.75 -4.25
N LEU A 309 -15.47 -22.66 -5.47
CA LEU A 309 -16.23 -22.43 -6.70
C LEU A 309 -15.64 -23.23 -7.85
N GLN A 310 -16.45 -24.05 -8.52
CA GLN A 310 -16.06 -24.59 -9.82
C GLN A 310 -16.66 -23.73 -10.93
N LEU A 311 -15.82 -22.98 -11.63
CA LEU A 311 -16.25 -21.92 -12.56
C LEU A 311 -15.51 -21.98 -13.90
N ALA A 312 -16.15 -21.53 -14.98
CA ALA A 312 -15.52 -21.36 -16.30
C ALA A 312 -16.00 -20.05 -16.94
N ALA A 313 -15.10 -19.17 -17.35
CA ALA A 313 -15.48 -17.94 -18.06
C ALA A 313 -15.91 -18.25 -19.50
N ALA A 314 -16.97 -17.60 -20.00
CA ALA A 314 -17.38 -17.76 -21.41
C ALA A 314 -16.42 -17.05 -22.37
N THR A 315 -15.76 -16.00 -21.89
CA THR A 315 -14.70 -15.28 -22.59
C THR A 315 -13.55 -15.01 -21.62
N ALA A 316 -12.32 -15.23 -22.07
CA ALA A 316 -11.12 -14.88 -21.31
C ALA A 316 -11.03 -13.37 -21.06
N ASN A 317 -11.53 -12.54 -21.98
CA ASN A 317 -11.44 -11.09 -21.90
C ASN A 317 -12.82 -10.47 -21.77
N GLN A 318 -13.26 -10.23 -20.54
CA GLN A 318 -14.53 -9.54 -20.30
C GLN A 318 -14.36 -8.02 -20.34
N THR A 319 -15.09 -7.33 -21.21
CA THR A 319 -14.93 -5.87 -21.42
C THR A 319 -15.40 -5.04 -20.23
N GLU A 320 -16.44 -5.49 -19.53
CA GLU A 320 -17.00 -4.84 -18.34
C GLU A 320 -16.78 -5.73 -17.11
N SER A 321 -16.80 -5.14 -15.91
CA SER A 321 -16.71 -5.95 -14.69
C SER A 321 -17.93 -6.85 -14.56
N GLY A 322 -17.69 -8.18 -14.58
CA GLY A 322 -18.72 -9.20 -14.38
C GLY A 322 -18.61 -9.80 -13.00
N ARG A 323 -19.73 -9.83 -12.26
CA ARG A 323 -19.79 -10.35 -10.90
C ARG A 323 -20.02 -11.85 -10.91
N ILE A 324 -19.00 -12.61 -10.52
CA ILE A 324 -19.05 -14.08 -10.45
C ILE A 324 -19.83 -14.49 -9.20
N LEU A 325 -19.44 -13.92 -8.05
CA LEU A 325 -20.06 -14.14 -6.76
C LEU A 325 -20.07 -12.81 -6.01
N ALA A 326 -21.21 -12.43 -5.45
CA ALA A 326 -21.30 -11.26 -4.59
C ALA A 326 -22.28 -11.44 -3.44
N MET A 327 -21.92 -10.92 -2.27
CA MET A 327 -22.86 -10.74 -1.15
C MET A 327 -23.20 -9.27 -1.05
N THR A 328 -24.28 -8.87 -1.71
CA THR A 328 -24.56 -7.44 -1.90
C THR A 328 -26.02 -7.09 -2.17
N HIS A 329 -26.45 -5.94 -1.67
CA HIS A 329 -27.68 -5.28 -2.11
C HIS A 329 -27.47 -4.33 -3.29
N HIS A 330 -26.25 -3.81 -3.45
CA HIS A 330 -25.92 -2.74 -4.39
C HIS A 330 -24.55 -2.99 -5.03
N PRO A 331 -24.29 -2.61 -6.29
CA PRO A 331 -22.96 -2.68 -6.90
C PRO A 331 -21.77 -2.12 -6.09
N PHE A 332 -22.03 -1.25 -5.11
CA PHE A 332 -21.04 -0.44 -4.40
C PHE A 332 -20.91 -0.77 -2.90
N VAL A 333 -21.67 -1.76 -2.41
CA VAL A 333 -21.67 -2.14 -0.98
C VAL A 333 -21.82 -3.65 -0.85
N SER A 334 -20.71 -4.37 -1.02
CA SER A 334 -20.69 -5.84 -0.86
C SER A 334 -20.01 -6.23 0.45
N ASN A 335 -20.37 -7.36 1.08
CA ASN A 335 -19.50 -7.96 2.10
C ASN A 335 -18.28 -8.60 1.43
N ILE A 336 -18.51 -9.31 0.33
CA ILE A 336 -17.47 -9.88 -0.50
C ILE A 336 -17.88 -9.87 -1.99
N SER A 337 -16.87 -9.63 -2.83
CA SER A 337 -16.81 -9.44 -4.27
C SER A 337 -15.88 -10.41 -4.98
N LEU A 338 -16.34 -11.28 -5.89
CA LEU A 338 -15.49 -11.89 -6.92
C LEU A 338 -15.93 -11.41 -8.29
N GLU A 339 -15.03 -10.75 -9.03
CA GLU A 339 -15.33 -10.15 -10.32
C GLU A 339 -14.30 -10.58 -11.37
N GLN A 340 -14.75 -10.79 -12.61
CA GLN A 340 -13.87 -10.81 -13.77
C GLN A 340 -13.86 -9.43 -14.42
N GLN A 341 -12.67 -8.87 -14.65
CA GLN A 341 -12.50 -7.68 -15.47
C GLN A 341 -11.32 -7.90 -16.41
N GLY A 342 -11.58 -7.89 -17.72
CA GLY A 342 -10.63 -8.38 -18.70
C GLY A 342 -10.32 -9.86 -18.44
N THR A 343 -9.03 -10.17 -18.35
CA THR A 343 -8.48 -11.47 -17.94
C THR A 343 -8.23 -11.57 -16.43
N ASP A 344 -8.50 -10.51 -15.68
CA ASP A 344 -8.12 -10.44 -14.27
C ASP A 344 -9.26 -10.87 -13.36
N LEU A 345 -8.92 -11.48 -12.23
CA LEU A 345 -9.85 -11.69 -11.12
C LEU A 345 -9.67 -10.56 -10.11
N ILE A 346 -10.75 -9.86 -9.79
CA ILE A 346 -10.80 -8.81 -8.78
C ILE A 346 -11.52 -9.34 -7.55
N ILE A 347 -10.87 -9.21 -6.39
CA ILE A 347 -11.42 -9.62 -5.11
C ILE A 347 -11.64 -8.39 -4.22
N LEU A 348 -12.84 -8.25 -3.69
CA LEU A 348 -13.21 -7.20 -2.75
C LEU A 348 -13.69 -7.85 -1.46
N LEU A 349 -13.13 -7.45 -0.33
CA LEU A 349 -13.55 -7.91 0.99
C LEU A 349 -13.86 -6.71 1.87
N ARG A 350 -15.03 -6.72 2.50
CA ARG A 350 -15.38 -5.77 3.55
C ARG A 350 -14.70 -6.20 4.84
N THR A 351 -14.00 -5.27 5.45
CA THR A 351 -13.54 -5.36 6.83
C THR A 351 -13.86 -4.04 7.53
N VAL A 352 -13.76 -3.97 8.86
CA VAL A 352 -13.95 -2.70 9.60
C VAL A 352 -13.00 -1.62 9.05
N LEU A 353 -11.77 -2.02 8.74
CA LEU A 353 -10.73 -1.22 8.13
C LEU A 353 -11.13 -0.67 6.75
N ALA A 354 -11.82 -1.51 5.97
CA ALA A 354 -12.30 -1.15 4.65
C ALA A 354 -13.45 -0.13 4.68
N GLY A 355 -14.13 0.04 5.82
CA GLY A 355 -15.30 0.90 5.96
C GLY A 355 -16.52 0.40 5.17
N GLU A 356 -17.60 1.17 5.20
CA GLU A 356 -18.90 0.76 4.64
C GLU A 356 -19.04 1.06 3.14
N ASN A 357 -18.41 2.13 2.65
CA ASN A 357 -18.46 2.55 1.25
C ASN A 357 -17.20 2.08 0.55
N ASP A 358 -17.33 1.49 -0.65
CA ASP A 358 -16.39 1.13 -1.77
C ASP A 358 -14.91 1.58 -1.79
N LYS A 359 -14.46 2.38 -0.85
CA LYS A 359 -13.09 2.66 -0.46
C LYS A 359 -12.43 1.37 0.02
N ARG A 360 -12.01 0.46 -0.86
CA ARG A 360 -11.37 -0.80 -0.46
C ARG A 360 -10.10 -1.04 -1.26
N PRO A 361 -9.10 -1.76 -0.73
CA PRO A 361 -8.19 -2.42 -1.64
C PRO A 361 -9.02 -3.36 -2.52
N GLU A 362 -9.05 -3.11 -3.82
CA GLU A 362 -9.48 -4.09 -4.81
C GLU A 362 -8.25 -4.91 -5.16
N TRP A 363 -8.25 -6.19 -4.81
CA TRP A 363 -7.11 -7.06 -5.07
C TRP A 363 -7.23 -7.59 -6.49
N VAL A 364 -6.26 -7.25 -7.32
CA VAL A 364 -6.26 -7.64 -8.74
C VAL A 364 -5.28 -8.78 -8.92
N LEU A 365 -5.78 -9.93 -9.33
CA LEU A 365 -4.98 -11.07 -9.74
C LEU A 365 -4.89 -11.05 -11.26
N PRO A 366 -3.72 -10.65 -11.80
CA PRO A 366 -3.56 -10.48 -13.23
C PRO A 366 -3.66 -11.82 -13.93
N ASN A 367 -4.33 -11.83 -15.10
CA ASN A 367 -4.41 -12.99 -15.98
C ASN A 367 -4.94 -14.26 -15.28
N PHE A 368 -5.91 -14.11 -14.37
CA PHE A 368 -6.55 -15.25 -13.73
C PHE A 368 -7.37 -16.09 -14.73
N PHE A 369 -7.98 -15.41 -15.72
CA PHE A 369 -8.79 -15.98 -16.79
C PHE A 369 -8.05 -15.95 -18.14
N GLU A 370 -6.84 -16.50 -18.20
CA GLU A 370 -6.09 -16.65 -19.47
C GLU A 370 -6.79 -17.59 -20.47
N ASP A 371 -7.63 -18.49 -19.95
CA ASP A 371 -8.39 -19.45 -20.72
C ASP A 371 -9.85 -19.54 -20.23
N THR A 372 -10.66 -20.31 -20.96
CA THR A 372 -12.10 -20.51 -20.69
C THR A 372 -12.39 -21.89 -20.13
N ASN A 373 -11.38 -22.64 -19.67
CA ASN A 373 -11.59 -23.96 -19.12
C ASN A 373 -12.24 -23.85 -17.72
N PRO A 374 -12.90 -24.92 -17.26
CA PRO A 374 -13.34 -25.00 -15.88
C PRO A 374 -12.16 -25.04 -14.92
N HIS A 375 -12.19 -24.16 -13.93
CA HIS A 375 -11.24 -24.10 -12.82
C HIS A 375 -11.97 -24.31 -11.50
N PHE A 376 -11.32 -25.01 -10.57
CA PHE A 376 -11.77 -25.10 -9.19
C PHE A 376 -10.99 -24.12 -8.32
N VAL A 377 -11.72 -23.13 -7.79
CA VAL A 377 -11.16 -21.98 -7.08
C VAL A 377 -11.55 -22.06 -5.62
N VAL A 378 -10.57 -21.97 -4.72
CA VAL A 378 -10.80 -21.97 -3.28
C VAL A 378 -10.28 -20.67 -2.69
N LEU A 379 -11.13 -19.95 -1.97
CA LEU A 379 -10.83 -18.70 -1.30
C LEU A 379 -10.98 -18.90 0.21
N THR A 380 -9.90 -18.72 0.97
CA THR A 380 -9.90 -18.83 2.44
C THR A 380 -9.53 -17.50 3.06
N PHE A 381 -10.23 -17.07 4.11
CA PHE A 381 -9.86 -15.90 4.90
C PHE A 381 -9.72 -16.27 6.36
N ASP A 382 -8.55 -16.06 6.95
CA ASP A 382 -8.21 -16.47 8.33
C ASP A 382 -8.16 -15.30 9.33
N GLY A 383 -8.83 -14.18 9.04
CA GLY A 383 -8.74 -12.96 9.86
C GLY A 383 -7.48 -12.12 9.62
N GLN A 384 -6.48 -12.60 8.87
CA GLN A 384 -5.25 -11.84 8.57
C GLN A 384 -4.82 -11.90 7.11
N SER A 385 -5.19 -12.97 6.42
CA SER A 385 -4.79 -13.25 5.06
C SER A 385 -5.95 -13.84 4.30
N LEU A 386 -6.08 -13.40 3.06
CA LEU A 386 -6.99 -13.97 2.09
C LEU A 386 -6.13 -14.78 1.13
N ASN A 387 -6.30 -16.10 1.13
CA ASN A 387 -5.58 -17.00 0.24
C ASN A 387 -6.54 -17.47 -0.84
N LEU A 388 -6.09 -17.43 -2.09
CA LEU A 388 -6.79 -17.95 -3.24
C LEU A 388 -5.98 -19.10 -3.82
N TYR A 389 -6.64 -20.20 -4.17
CA TYR A 389 -6.06 -21.35 -4.84
C TYR A 389 -6.83 -21.61 -6.13
N ARG A 390 -6.13 -22.01 -7.19
CA ARG A 390 -6.72 -22.37 -8.48
C ARG A 390 -6.21 -23.76 -8.86
N ASP A 391 -7.11 -24.73 -8.99
CA ASP A 391 -6.88 -26.13 -9.42
C ASP A 391 -5.94 -26.98 -8.55
N ALA A 392 -4.88 -26.40 -7.97
CA ALA A 392 -3.91 -27.06 -7.13
C ALA A 392 -3.47 -26.15 -5.96
N SER A 393 -3.06 -26.75 -4.85
CA SER A 393 -2.65 -26.02 -3.64
C SER A 393 -1.35 -25.20 -3.83
N ASN A 394 -0.54 -25.55 -4.82
CA ASN A 394 0.68 -24.83 -5.19
C ASN A 394 0.44 -23.65 -6.14
N GLU A 395 -0.69 -23.60 -6.83
CA GLU A 395 -1.13 -22.46 -7.64
C GLU A 395 -1.99 -21.54 -6.77
N SER A 396 -1.31 -20.74 -5.96
CA SER A 396 -1.95 -19.93 -4.92
C SER A 396 -1.44 -18.49 -4.87
N TRP A 397 -2.33 -17.62 -4.40
CA TRP A 397 -2.05 -16.22 -4.14
C TRP A 397 -2.44 -15.89 -2.72
N GLN A 398 -1.49 -15.32 -1.98
CA GLN A 398 -1.74 -14.84 -0.63
C GLN A 398 -1.82 -13.32 -0.62
N ILE A 399 -2.95 -12.81 -0.16
CA ILE A 399 -3.25 -11.40 -0.01
C ILE A 399 -3.23 -11.08 1.49
N PRO A 400 -2.15 -10.46 2.00
CA PRO A 400 -2.06 -10.16 3.42
C PRO A 400 -2.89 -8.92 3.75
N TYR A 401 -3.81 -9.07 4.70
CA TYR A 401 -4.45 -7.96 5.40
C TYR A 401 -3.63 -7.59 6.64
N THR A 402 -2.32 -7.41 6.44
CA THR A 402 -1.41 -6.96 7.50
C THR A 402 -1.19 -5.46 7.46
N ALA A 403 -0.83 -4.86 8.60
CA ALA A 403 -0.67 -3.42 8.72
C ALA A 403 0.39 -2.86 7.74
N ASP A 404 1.40 -3.66 7.35
CA ASP A 404 2.45 -3.27 6.39
C ASP A 404 1.92 -2.95 4.98
N ILE A 405 0.76 -3.49 4.60
CA ILE A 405 0.09 -3.15 3.33
C ILE A 405 -0.98 -2.09 3.57
N ILE A 406 -1.83 -2.25 4.59
CA ILE A 406 -3.00 -1.37 4.74
C ILE A 406 -2.63 0.02 5.27
N TYR A 407 -1.45 0.21 5.87
CA TYR A 407 -0.98 1.53 6.29
C TYR A 407 -1.09 2.59 5.17
N TYR A 408 -0.87 2.17 3.92
CA TYR A 408 -0.91 3.04 2.74
C TYR A 408 -2.27 3.65 2.45
N ARG A 409 -3.36 2.95 2.80
CA ARG A 409 -4.72 3.46 2.67
C ARG A 409 -4.91 4.77 3.44
N TYR A 410 -4.31 4.87 4.62
CA TYR A 410 -4.44 6.05 5.49
C TYR A 410 -3.54 7.18 5.06
N LEU A 411 -2.39 6.85 4.46
CA LEU A 411 -1.49 7.84 3.88
C LEU A 411 -2.01 8.41 2.55
N HIS A 412 -2.70 7.58 1.77
CA HIS A 412 -3.26 7.93 0.48
C HIS A 412 -4.75 7.55 0.45
N PRO A 413 -5.66 8.46 0.87
CA PRO A 413 -7.09 8.24 0.77
C PRO A 413 -7.52 8.35 -0.70
N ILE A 414 -7.18 7.33 -1.49
CA ILE A 414 -7.53 7.21 -2.90
C ILE A 414 -8.93 6.58 -2.97
N PRO A 415 -9.88 7.15 -3.74
CA PRO A 415 -11.25 6.64 -3.82
C PRO A 415 -11.34 5.16 -4.25
N ARG A 416 -10.47 4.73 -5.17
CA ARG A 416 -10.32 3.34 -5.61
C ARG A 416 -8.87 2.91 -5.47
N TRP A 417 -8.59 2.06 -4.50
CA TRP A 417 -7.24 1.57 -4.26
C TRP A 417 -7.10 0.18 -4.87
N ARG A 418 -6.68 0.08 -6.12
CA ARG A 418 -6.43 -1.22 -6.74
C ARG A 418 -5.00 -1.67 -6.46
N VAL A 419 -4.86 -2.90 -5.96
CA VAL A 419 -3.56 -3.47 -5.58
C VAL A 419 -3.37 -4.78 -6.34
N GLN A 420 -2.42 -4.78 -7.26
CA GLN A 420 -2.07 -5.97 -8.02
C GLN A 420 -1.29 -6.95 -7.15
N VAL A 421 -1.81 -8.16 -7.00
CA VAL A 421 -1.14 -9.21 -6.21
C VAL A 421 0.20 -9.56 -6.88
N GLY A 422 1.27 -9.62 -6.10
CA GLY A 422 2.64 -9.86 -6.58
C GLY A 422 3.59 -8.70 -6.25
N PHE A 423 4.23 -8.11 -7.27
CA PHE A 423 5.30 -7.12 -7.10
C PHE A 423 4.86 -5.88 -6.28
N SER A 424 3.62 -5.42 -6.47
CA SER A 424 3.14 -4.23 -5.75
C SER A 424 3.12 -4.45 -4.23
N LEU A 425 2.73 -5.65 -3.76
CA LEU A 425 2.71 -6.00 -2.33
C LEU A 425 4.10 -5.95 -1.70
N TRP A 426 5.11 -6.44 -2.42
CA TRP A 426 6.50 -6.36 -1.97
C TRP A 426 6.95 -4.91 -1.82
N LEU A 427 6.57 -4.05 -2.77
CA LEU A 427 6.93 -2.64 -2.73
C LEU A 427 6.22 -1.89 -1.59
N TYR A 428 4.93 -2.12 -1.37
CA TYR A 428 4.22 -1.58 -0.19
C TYR A 428 4.89 -2.00 1.11
N ARG A 429 5.24 -3.29 1.24
CA ARG A 429 5.98 -3.79 2.39
C ARG A 429 7.34 -3.11 2.55
N LEU A 430 8.12 -2.99 1.48
CA LEU A 430 9.41 -2.29 1.51
C LEU A 430 9.22 -0.85 1.99
N LEU A 431 8.27 -0.12 1.41
CA LEU A 431 7.98 1.25 1.79
C LEU A 431 7.57 1.34 3.28
N PHE A 432 6.83 0.37 3.80
CA PHE A 432 6.42 0.34 5.21
C PHE A 432 7.64 0.20 6.12
N TYR A 433 8.55 -0.71 5.79
CA TYR A 433 9.81 -0.86 6.52
C TYR A 433 10.72 0.36 6.34
N LEU A 434 10.75 1.00 5.18
CA LEU A 434 11.48 2.25 5.02
C LEU A 434 10.90 3.35 5.93
N LEU A 435 9.58 3.47 6.01
CA LEU A 435 8.93 4.47 6.84
C LEU A 435 9.14 4.22 8.33
N THR A 436 9.08 2.97 8.77
CA THR A 436 9.14 2.61 10.20
C THR A 436 10.57 2.30 10.68
N ALA A 437 11.35 1.53 9.94
CA ALA A 437 12.65 1.04 10.37
C ALA A 437 13.79 2.06 10.15
N VAL A 438 13.68 2.97 9.17
CA VAL A 438 14.70 4.02 8.95
C VAL A 438 14.76 5.00 10.13
N PRO A 439 13.66 5.62 10.60
CA PRO A 439 13.73 6.50 11.77
C PRO A 439 14.29 5.81 13.01
N LEU A 440 13.88 4.55 13.26
CA LEU A 440 14.42 3.73 14.33
C LEU A 440 15.93 3.50 14.19
N GLY A 441 16.39 3.16 12.98
CA GLY A 441 17.81 3.01 12.68
C GLY A 441 18.60 4.32 12.85
N LEU A 442 18.02 5.47 12.49
CA LEU A 442 18.64 6.78 12.69
C LEU A 442 18.79 7.09 14.20
N PHE A 443 17.72 6.95 14.99
CA PHE A 443 17.78 7.21 16.44
C PHE A 443 18.74 6.25 17.13
N TRP A 444 18.66 4.95 16.82
CA TRP A 444 19.52 3.95 17.42
C TRP A 444 20.99 4.12 17.02
N GLY A 445 21.26 4.36 15.74
CA GLY A 445 22.62 4.59 15.25
C GLY A 445 23.24 5.86 15.85
N ALA A 446 22.46 6.92 16.00
CA ALA A 446 22.90 8.14 16.69
C ALA A 446 23.22 7.88 18.16
N PHE A 447 22.36 7.13 18.87
CA PHE A 447 22.57 6.74 20.26
C PHE A 447 23.86 5.91 20.42
N VAL A 448 24.05 4.90 19.58
CA VAL A 448 25.25 4.05 19.59
C VAL A 448 26.53 4.86 19.33
N ALA A 449 26.48 5.86 18.43
CA ALA A 449 27.64 6.70 18.10
C ALA A 449 28.18 7.53 19.27
N LEU A 450 27.37 7.77 20.31
CA LEU A 450 27.79 8.53 21.50
C LEU A 450 28.70 7.72 22.44
N TRP A 451 28.77 6.39 22.28
CA TRP A 451 29.53 5.50 23.14
C TRP A 451 30.97 5.30 22.66
N PRO A 452 31.99 5.39 23.54
CA PRO A 452 33.39 5.42 23.12
C PRO A 452 34.00 4.05 22.78
N ARG A 453 33.46 2.95 23.33
CA ARG A 453 34.06 1.61 23.17
C ARG A 453 33.44 0.88 21.97
N ARG A 454 34.26 0.50 20.99
CA ARG A 454 33.81 -0.17 19.74
C ARG A 454 33.06 -1.48 19.99
N TRP A 455 33.49 -2.30 20.94
CA TRP A 455 32.80 -3.57 21.24
C TRP A 455 31.40 -3.35 21.81
N LEU A 456 31.21 -2.32 22.66
CA LEU A 456 29.88 -1.91 23.12
C LEU A 456 29.01 -1.43 21.96
N GLN A 457 29.58 -0.67 21.03
CA GLN A 457 28.85 -0.23 19.84
C GLN A 457 28.35 -1.40 19.00
N VAL A 458 29.18 -2.42 18.78
CA VAL A 458 28.79 -3.64 18.05
C VAL A 458 27.69 -4.39 18.80
N LEU A 459 27.84 -4.61 20.10
CA LEU A 459 26.83 -5.28 20.92
C LEU A 459 25.49 -4.54 20.87
N MET A 460 25.49 -3.23 21.10
CA MET A 460 24.29 -2.40 21.06
C MET A 460 23.67 -2.36 19.67
N LEU A 461 24.48 -2.30 18.61
CA LEU A 461 23.98 -2.36 17.24
C LEU A 461 23.22 -3.68 17.00
N VAL A 462 23.82 -4.82 17.36
CA VAL A 462 23.18 -6.14 17.21
C VAL A 462 21.86 -6.18 18.00
N LEU A 463 21.88 -5.77 19.26
CA LEU A 463 20.68 -5.78 20.11
C LEU A 463 19.55 -4.91 19.55
N GLY A 464 19.84 -3.67 19.14
CA GLY A 464 18.81 -2.78 18.60
C GLY A 464 18.28 -3.22 17.24
N VAL A 465 19.13 -3.78 16.38
CA VAL A 465 18.72 -4.31 15.08
C VAL A 465 17.81 -5.54 15.22
N ILE A 466 18.12 -6.44 16.16
CA ILE A 466 17.26 -7.59 16.48
C ILE A 466 15.95 -7.10 17.11
N LEU A 467 16.02 -6.14 18.05
CA LEU A 467 14.84 -5.58 18.71
C LEU A 467 13.86 -4.95 17.70
N VAL A 468 14.37 -4.18 16.72
CA VAL A 468 13.50 -3.57 15.71
C VAL A 468 12.94 -4.60 14.74
N GLY A 469 13.79 -5.47 14.16
CA GLY A 469 13.32 -6.47 13.19
C GLY A 469 12.37 -7.49 13.81
N GLY A 470 12.76 -8.07 14.95
CA GLY A 470 11.93 -9.00 15.70
C GLY A 470 10.69 -8.31 16.27
N GLY A 471 10.83 -7.11 16.83
CA GLY A 471 9.73 -6.37 17.43
C GLY A 471 8.64 -5.95 16.44
N LEU A 472 9.04 -5.48 15.24
CA LEU A 472 8.07 -5.17 14.17
C LEU A 472 7.35 -6.42 13.70
N GLU A 473 8.06 -7.54 13.54
CA GLU A 473 7.43 -8.79 13.11
C GLU A 473 6.48 -9.35 14.18
N THR A 474 6.88 -9.33 15.45
CA THR A 474 5.98 -9.72 16.55
C THR A 474 4.73 -8.86 16.57
N ALA A 475 4.87 -7.54 16.37
CA ALA A 475 3.72 -6.64 16.26
C ALA A 475 2.81 -7.01 15.09
N LEU A 476 3.37 -7.38 13.93
CA LEU A 476 2.61 -7.78 12.75
C LEU A 476 1.91 -9.14 12.87
N ILE A 477 2.30 -9.98 13.84
CA ILE A 477 1.86 -11.38 13.98
C ILE A 477 1.08 -11.64 15.28
N LEU A 478 1.06 -10.70 16.22
CA LEU A 478 0.52 -10.86 17.57
C LEU A 478 -0.93 -11.42 17.71
N PRO A 479 -1.76 -11.57 16.65
CA PRO A 479 -2.95 -12.42 16.73
C PRO A 479 -2.80 -13.90 16.29
N ARG A 480 -1.88 -14.32 15.38
CA ARG A 480 -1.78 -15.71 14.86
C ARG A 480 -0.34 -16.03 14.39
N ALA A 481 0.21 -17.19 14.78
CA ALA A 481 1.62 -17.40 15.17
C ALA A 481 2.70 -17.66 14.08
N ASP A 482 2.51 -17.27 12.82
CA ASP A 482 3.43 -17.69 11.74
C ASP A 482 4.52 -16.66 11.42
N LEU A 483 5.68 -16.83 12.08
CA LEU A 483 6.85 -15.98 11.91
C LEU A 483 7.41 -16.06 10.49
N ARG A 484 7.42 -14.92 9.77
CA ARG A 484 7.93 -14.86 8.39
C ARG A 484 9.33 -14.29 8.37
N TRP A 485 10.34 -15.16 8.32
CA TRP A 485 11.75 -14.76 8.33
C TRP A 485 12.13 -13.70 7.29
N GLY A 486 11.52 -13.72 6.10
CA GLY A 486 11.75 -12.69 5.09
C GLY A 486 11.41 -11.27 5.56
N ARG A 487 10.38 -11.11 6.41
CA ARG A 487 9.97 -9.83 7.00
C ARG A 487 10.93 -9.38 8.10
N VAL A 488 11.33 -10.31 8.99
CA VAL A 488 12.35 -10.05 10.00
C VAL A 488 13.65 -9.58 9.35
N LEU A 489 14.13 -10.31 8.34
CA LEU A 489 15.36 -9.98 7.62
C LEU A 489 15.27 -8.62 6.93
N LEU A 490 14.12 -8.27 6.35
CA LEU A 490 13.91 -6.96 5.73
C LEU A 490 13.97 -5.83 6.77
N GLY A 491 13.23 -5.95 7.88
CA GLY A 491 13.24 -4.96 8.96
C GLY A 491 14.62 -4.80 9.60
N THR A 492 15.25 -5.92 9.98
CA THR A 492 16.63 -5.99 10.49
C THR A 492 17.61 -5.37 9.49
N GLY A 493 17.52 -5.71 8.21
CA GLY A 493 18.40 -5.20 7.16
C GLY A 493 18.31 -3.68 7.00
N VAL A 494 17.10 -3.14 6.89
CA VAL A 494 16.87 -1.69 6.79
C VAL A 494 17.40 -0.97 8.03
N THR A 495 17.04 -1.42 9.24
CA THR A 495 17.53 -0.82 10.48
C THR A 495 19.06 -0.88 10.58
N ALA A 496 19.68 -2.01 10.25
CA ALA A 496 21.12 -2.19 10.31
C ALA A 496 21.85 -1.24 9.36
N VAL A 497 21.43 -1.18 8.09
CA VAL A 497 22.03 -0.30 7.09
C VAL A 497 21.94 1.16 7.53
N THR A 498 20.75 1.59 7.97
CA THR A 498 20.54 2.97 8.44
C THR A 498 21.33 3.26 9.72
N ALA A 499 21.37 2.35 10.69
CA ALA A 499 22.11 2.54 11.93
C ALA A 499 23.62 2.59 11.68
N ILE A 500 24.19 1.68 10.88
CA ILE A 500 25.62 1.68 10.52
C ILE A 500 26.00 2.97 9.78
N TRP A 501 25.18 3.38 8.81
CA TRP A 501 25.38 4.64 8.11
C TRP A 501 25.39 5.81 9.10
N THR A 502 24.41 5.86 9.99
CA THR A 502 24.29 6.93 11.01
C THR A 502 25.46 6.95 11.96
N ILE A 503 25.90 5.79 12.47
CA ILE A 503 27.08 5.67 13.34
C ILE A 503 28.31 6.26 12.65
N ARG A 504 28.53 5.93 11.37
CA ARG A 504 29.65 6.47 10.58
C ARG A 504 29.54 7.98 10.40
N GLN A 505 28.37 8.50 10.05
CA GLN A 505 28.17 9.94 9.85
C GLN A 505 28.30 10.71 11.16
N MET A 506 27.65 10.25 12.23
CA MET A 506 27.73 10.88 13.55
C MET A 506 29.14 10.83 14.13
N SER A 507 29.86 9.71 14.02
CA SER A 507 31.24 9.62 14.51
C SER A 507 32.14 10.64 13.79
N ARG A 508 32.05 10.73 12.46
CA ARG A 508 32.80 11.75 11.68
C ARG A 508 32.38 13.16 12.07
N TRP A 509 31.08 13.39 12.23
CA TRP A 509 30.55 14.70 12.60
C TRP A 509 31.02 15.13 13.99
N LEU A 510 30.92 14.26 15.00
CA LEU A 510 31.41 14.51 16.36
C LEU A 510 32.93 14.71 16.41
N LEU A 511 33.71 13.89 15.69
CA LEU A 511 35.18 13.94 15.67
C LEU A 511 35.77 15.09 14.83
N SER A 512 35.01 15.66 13.89
CA SER A 512 35.50 16.71 13.00
C SER A 512 35.78 18.00 13.77
N THR A 513 36.95 18.10 14.43
CA THR A 513 37.36 19.20 15.30
C THR A 513 36.81 20.55 14.81
N ALA A 514 36.11 21.24 15.70
CA ALA A 514 35.81 22.64 15.50
C ALA A 514 36.59 23.40 16.58
N PRO A 515 37.66 24.09 16.16
CA PRO A 515 37.84 25.46 16.56
C PRO A 515 37.72 26.31 15.28
N VAL A 516 36.66 27.09 15.20
CA VAL A 516 36.72 28.39 14.52
C VAL A 516 35.97 29.30 15.48
N GLY A 517 36.75 30.04 16.28
CA GLY A 517 36.23 31.17 17.03
C GLY A 517 35.76 32.27 16.10
#